data_AF-A0A1Z9RV02-F1
#
_entry.id   AF-A0A1Z9RV02-F1
#
_cell.length_a   1.000
_cell.length_b   1.000
_cell.length_c   1.000
_cell.angle_alpha   90.00
_cell.angle_beta   90.00
_cell.angle_gamma   90.00
#
_symmetry.space_group_name_H-M   'P 1'
#
loop_
_entity.id
_entity.type
_entity.pdbx_description
1 polymer ?
#
loop_
_entity_poly.entity_id
_entity_poly.type
_entity_poly.pdbx_seq_one_letter_code
_entity_poly.pdbx_strand_id
1 'polypeptide(L)'
;MNTKILMTSGAILFALIGINLILFPKEILNHLELGVSDTLEILMQTLGSLYYGLAMLNWMSKGNPIGGIYNRPIVVANLTHFVVAVLVLIKGIYTNQSLSYIIWIITIIYSIFTILFGIVLLKHSDNKKNHTD
;
A
#
# COMPACT_ATOMS: atom_id res chain seq x y z
N MET A 1 -0.24 -19.06 5.32
CA MET A 1 -0.55 -17.63 5.49
C MET A 1 -2.00 -17.41 5.09
N ASN A 2 -2.79 -16.74 5.92
CA ASN A 2 -4.17 -16.44 5.62
C ASN A 2 -4.24 -15.18 4.74
N THR A 3 -4.33 -15.38 3.43
CA THR A 3 -4.35 -14.28 2.45
C THR A 3 -5.58 -13.40 2.59
N LYS A 4 -6.70 -13.92 3.11
CA LYS A 4 -7.89 -13.11 3.42
C LYS A 4 -7.58 -12.03 4.45
N ILE A 5 -6.81 -12.36 5.50
CA ILE A 5 -6.41 -11.39 6.52
C ILE A 5 -5.50 -10.33 5.90
N LEU A 6 -4.48 -10.74 5.12
CA LEU A 6 -3.57 -9.83 4.44
C LEU A 6 -4.29 -8.84 3.52
N MET A 7 -5.24 -9.34 2.72
CA MET A 7 -6.04 -8.50 1.82
C MET A 7 -6.97 -7.58 2.61
N THR A 8 -7.55 -8.05 3.72
CA THR A 8 -8.42 -7.24 4.58
C THR A 8 -7.63 -6.11 5.26
N SER A 9 -6.46 -6.41 5.82
CA SER A 9 -5.61 -5.39 6.45
C SER A 9 -5.08 -4.39 5.44
N GLY A 10 -4.68 -4.83 4.24
CA GLY A 10 -4.30 -3.95 3.14
C GLY A 10 -5.44 -3.04 2.69
N ALA A 11 -6.66 -3.59 2.59
CA ALA A 11 -7.86 -2.79 2.28
C ALA A 11 -8.11 -1.72 3.33
N ILE A 12 -8.04 -2.06 4.62
CA ILE A 12 -8.25 -1.10 5.71
C ILE A 12 -7.18 -0.01 5.67
N LEU A 13 -5.90 -0.37 5.51
CA LEU A 13 -4.80 0.59 5.42
C LEU A 13 -5.02 1.60 4.29
N PHE A 14 -5.31 1.11 3.08
CA PHE A 14 -5.54 2.00 1.94
C PHE A 14 -6.84 2.79 2.04
N ALA A 15 -7.89 2.24 2.65
CA ALA A 15 -9.13 2.97 2.88
C ALA A 15 -8.90 4.14 3.84
N LEU A 16 -8.16 3.92 4.94
CA LEU A 16 -7.82 4.99 5.88
C LEU A 16 -7.01 6.09 5.21
N ILE A 17 -5.98 5.74 4.42
CA ILE A 17 -5.19 6.74 3.68
C ILE A 17 -6.07 7.49 2.68
N GLY A 18 -6.83 6.75 1.86
CA GLY A 18 -7.66 7.33 0.81
C GLY A 18 -8.74 8.25 1.36
N ILE A 19 -9.47 7.83 2.39
CA ILE A 19 -10.52 8.64 3.03
C ILE A 19 -9.93 9.92 3.62
N ASN A 20 -8.78 9.85 4.30
CA ASN A 20 -8.17 11.04 4.89
C ASN A 20 -7.72 12.04 3.81
N LEU A 21 -7.12 11.56 2.71
CA LEU A 21 -6.72 12.43 1.60
C LEU A 21 -7.90 13.05 0.84
N ILE A 22 -9.03 12.35 0.76
CA ILE A 22 -10.25 12.86 0.10
C ILE A 22 -10.96 13.89 0.98
N LEU A 23 -11.17 13.56 2.26
CA LEU A 23 -12.01 14.36 3.16
C LEU A 23 -11.27 15.48 3.88
N PHE A 24 -9.97 15.32 4.13
CA PHE A 24 -9.16 16.26 4.93
C PHE A 24 -7.86 16.73 4.23
N PRO A 25 -7.87 17.05 2.91
CA PRO A 25 -6.65 17.42 2.20
C PRO A 25 -6.01 18.71 2.73
N LYS A 26 -6.79 19.72 3.11
CA LYS A 26 -6.28 21.01 3.60
C LYS A 26 -5.63 20.88 4.97
N GLU A 27 -6.25 20.12 5.86
CA GLU A 27 -5.76 19.83 7.20
C GLU A 27 -4.40 19.13 7.13
N ILE A 28 -4.27 18.15 6.23
CA ILE A 28 -3.00 17.44 5.99
C ILE A 28 -1.95 18.39 5.43
N LEU A 29 -2.27 19.19 4.41
CA LEU A 29 -1.32 20.14 3.81
C LEU A 29 -0.83 21.17 4.83
N ASN A 30 -1.74 21.73 5.63
CA ASN A 30 -1.41 22.65 6.72
C ASN A 30 -0.52 21.98 7.78
N HIS A 31 -0.83 20.75 8.18
CA HIS A 31 -0.03 20.02 9.16
C HIS A 31 1.38 19.71 8.66
N LEU A 32 1.55 19.56 7.34
CA LEU A 32 2.85 19.37 6.69
C LEU A 32 3.58 20.70 6.41
N GLU A 33 3.03 21.83 6.86
CA GLU A 33 3.54 23.18 6.58
C GLU A 33 3.72 23.46 5.08
N LEU A 34 2.93 22.78 4.25
CA LEU A 34 2.90 22.98 2.81
C LEU A 34 1.89 24.07 2.46
N GLY A 35 2.24 24.93 1.51
CA GLY A 35 1.33 25.98 1.04
C GLY A 35 0.01 25.37 0.53
N VAL A 36 -1.12 25.83 1.06
CA VAL A 36 -2.44 25.37 0.62
C VAL A 36 -2.80 26.09 -0.66
N SER A 37 -3.00 25.33 -1.74
CA SER A 37 -3.55 25.82 -3.00
C SER A 37 -4.62 24.86 -3.50
N ASP A 38 -5.61 25.38 -4.22
CA ASP A 38 -6.70 24.57 -4.78
C ASP A 38 -6.17 23.44 -5.67
N THR A 39 -5.08 23.69 -6.41
CA THR A 39 -4.40 22.69 -7.22
C THR A 39 -3.85 21.53 -6.37
N LEU A 40 -3.17 21.82 -5.25
CA LEU A 40 -2.65 20.79 -4.37
C LEU A 40 -3.76 20.01 -3.66
N GLU A 41 -4.85 20.67 -3.30
CA GLU A 41 -6.03 20.02 -2.74
C GLU A 41 -6.61 18.99 -3.72
N ILE A 42 -6.84 19.39 -4.98
CA ILE A 42 -7.35 18.50 -6.02
C ILE A 42 -6.41 17.31 -6.24
N LEU A 43 -5.09 17.55 -6.26
CA LEU A 43 -4.10 16.48 -6.40
C LEU A 43 -4.13 15.50 -5.22
N MET A 44 -4.26 16.00 -3.98
CA MET A 44 -4.39 15.17 -2.78
C MET A 44 -5.66 14.32 -2.82
N GLN A 45 -6.81 14.89 -3.19
CA GLN A 45 -8.07 14.16 -3.31
C GLN A 45 -8.01 13.11 -4.43
N THR A 46 -7.38 13.45 -5.56
CA THR A 46 -7.18 12.51 -6.67
C THR A 46 -6.30 11.34 -6.24
N LEU A 47 -5.19 11.60 -5.53
CA LEU A 47 -4.35 10.56 -4.95
C LEU A 47 -5.12 9.73 -3.90
N GLY A 48 -5.95 10.36 -3.09
CA GLY A 48 -6.84 9.68 -2.15
C GLY A 48 -7.80 8.71 -2.84
N SER A 49 -8.36 9.11 -3.99
CA SER A 49 -9.22 8.25 -4.81
C SER A 49 -8.47 7.02 -5.35
N LEU A 50 -7.20 7.16 -5.73
CA LEU A 50 -6.34 6.06 -6.16
C LEU A 50 -6.13 5.05 -5.02
N TYR A 51 -5.78 5.53 -3.82
CA TYR A 51 -5.63 4.68 -2.63
C TYR A 51 -6.95 3.99 -2.28
N TYR A 52 -8.07 4.71 -2.31
CA TYR A 52 -9.37 4.11 -2.03
C TYR A 52 -9.77 3.06 -3.08
N GLY A 53 -9.41 3.26 -4.35
CA GLY A 53 -9.56 2.26 -5.40
C GLY A 53 -8.77 0.98 -5.11
N LEU A 54 -7.50 1.11 -4.68
CA LEU A 54 -6.70 -0.04 -4.22
C LEU A 54 -7.30 -0.71 -2.99
N ALA A 55 -7.90 0.06 -2.09
CA ALA A 55 -8.62 -0.47 -0.92
C ALA A 55 -9.79 -1.37 -1.36
N MET A 56 -10.59 -0.90 -2.32
CA MET A 56 -11.71 -1.66 -2.87
C MET A 56 -11.24 -2.92 -3.60
N LEU A 57 -10.18 -2.85 -4.40
CA LEU A 57 -9.61 -4.02 -5.06
C LEU A 57 -9.19 -5.09 -4.04
N ASN A 58 -8.54 -4.68 -2.94
CA ASN A 58 -8.17 -5.59 -1.87
C ASN A 58 -9.41 -6.17 -1.15
N TRP A 59 -10.39 -5.32 -0.85
CA TRP A 59 -11.62 -5.73 -0.17
C TRP A 59 -12.45 -6.71 -0.97
N MET A 60 -12.63 -6.46 -2.27
CA MET A 60 -13.43 -7.32 -3.15
C MET A 60 -12.73 -8.65 -3.43
N SER A 61 -11.40 -8.67 -3.41
CA SER A 61 -10.63 -9.88 -3.76
C SER A 61 -10.33 -10.79 -2.56
N LYS A 62 -10.51 -10.32 -1.32
CA LYS A 62 -10.15 -11.05 -0.09
C LYS A 62 -10.77 -12.44 0.06
N GLY A 63 -11.90 -12.70 -0.59
CA GLY A 63 -12.62 -13.99 -0.55
C GLY A 63 -12.10 -15.02 -1.58
N ASN A 64 -11.32 -14.58 -2.56
CA ASN A 64 -10.88 -15.43 -3.67
C ASN A 64 -9.54 -16.11 -3.36
N PRO A 65 -9.22 -17.24 -4.02
CA PRO A 65 -7.88 -17.84 -3.96
C PRO A 65 -6.81 -16.86 -4.45
N ILE A 66 -5.98 -16.36 -3.54
CA ILE A 66 -4.95 -15.36 -3.84
C ILE A 66 -3.67 -16.03 -4.35
N GLY A 67 -3.10 -15.49 -5.44
CA GLY A 67 -1.82 -15.92 -6.02
C GLY A 67 -1.94 -16.72 -7.33
N GLY A 68 -3.08 -17.35 -7.62
CA GLY A 68 -3.36 -17.99 -8.92
C GLY A 68 -3.59 -16.98 -10.06
N ILE A 69 -3.80 -17.47 -11.29
CA ILE A 69 -3.98 -16.63 -12.49
C ILE A 69 -4.99 -15.48 -12.31
N TYR A 70 -6.05 -15.69 -11.53
CA TYR A 70 -7.10 -14.70 -11.31
C TYR A 70 -6.71 -13.56 -10.35
N ASN A 71 -5.85 -13.80 -9.36
CA ASN A 71 -5.52 -12.81 -8.31
C ASN A 71 -4.03 -12.44 -8.26
N ARG A 72 -3.19 -13.06 -9.10
CA ARG A 72 -1.77 -12.72 -9.21
C ARG A 72 -1.54 -11.24 -9.59
N PRO A 73 -2.29 -10.62 -10.51
CA PRO A 73 -2.11 -9.19 -10.82
C PRO A 73 -2.29 -8.30 -9.60
N ILE A 74 -3.24 -8.62 -8.72
CA ILE A 74 -3.53 -7.85 -7.50
C ILE A 74 -2.39 -8.00 -6.48
N VAL A 75 -1.84 -9.21 -6.34
CA VAL A 75 -0.65 -9.44 -5.51
C VAL A 75 0.53 -8.63 -6.03
N VAL A 76 0.76 -8.62 -7.34
CA VAL A 76 1.83 -7.84 -7.97
C VAL A 76 1.62 -6.34 -7.76
N ALA A 77 0.41 -5.82 -7.98
CA ALA A 77 0.10 -4.41 -7.79
C ALA A 77 0.36 -3.96 -6.33
N ASN A 78 -0.13 -4.71 -5.35
CA ASN A 78 0.14 -4.45 -3.94
C ASN A 78 1.64 -4.51 -3.63
N LEU A 79 2.32 -5.57 -4.08
CA LEU A 79 3.76 -5.74 -3.83
C LEU A 79 4.57 -4.58 -4.40
N THR A 80 4.31 -4.20 -5.66
CA THR A 80 4.99 -3.07 -6.31
C THR A 80 4.76 -1.78 -5.54
N HIS A 81 3.52 -1.50 -5.12
CA HIS A 81 3.23 -0.33 -4.30
C HIS A 81 4.05 -0.32 -3.00
N PHE A 82 3.99 -1.39 -2.22
CA PHE A 82 4.68 -1.47 -0.93
C PHE A 82 6.20 -1.42 -1.08
N VAL A 83 6.79 -2.13 -2.04
CA VAL A 83 8.24 -2.11 -2.30
C VAL A 83 8.71 -0.70 -2.64
N VAL A 84 8.05 -0.04 -3.61
CA VAL A 84 8.46 1.30 -4.04
C VAL A 84 8.32 2.29 -2.89
N ALA A 85 7.22 2.24 -2.15
CA ALA A 85 6.99 3.11 -0.99
C ALA A 85 8.04 2.90 0.12
N VAL A 86 8.37 1.65 0.47
CA VAL A 86 9.43 1.35 1.46
C VAL A 86 10.78 1.92 1.02
N LEU A 87 11.16 1.75 -0.25
CA LEU A 87 12.43 2.27 -0.75
C LEU A 87 12.49 3.80 -0.67
N VAL A 88 11.39 4.49 -0.99
CA VAL A 88 11.30 5.96 -0.87
C VAL A 88 11.36 6.39 0.59
N LEU A 89 10.64 5.71 1.49
CA LEU A 89 10.63 6.03 2.92
C LEU A 89 12.01 5.85 3.56
N ILE A 90 12.66 4.72 3.29
CA ILE A 90 14.03 4.43 3.76
C ILE A 90 15.00 5.50 3.24
N LYS A 91 14.94 5.84 1.94
CA LYS A 91 15.75 6.91 1.37
C LYS A 91 15.50 8.24 2.08
N GLY A 92 14.24 8.58 2.36
CA GLY A 92 13.86 9.80 3.08
C GLY A 92 14.48 9.87 4.48
N ILE A 93 14.36 8.78 5.24
CA ILE A 93 14.95 8.64 6.59
C ILE A 93 16.47 8.84 6.57
N TYR A 94 17.17 8.22 5.61
CA TYR A 94 18.63 8.39 5.49
C TYR A 94 19.03 9.81 5.10
N THR A 95 18.22 10.48 4.28
CA THR A 95 18.53 11.85 3.80
C THR A 95 18.26 12.89 4.88
N ASN A 96 17.22 12.71 5.68
CA ASN A 96 16.78 13.67 6.69
C ASN A 96 16.54 12.96 8.03
N GLN A 97 17.58 12.93 8.87
CA GLN A 97 17.52 12.26 10.19
C GLN A 97 16.58 12.96 11.18
N SER A 98 16.19 14.20 10.92
CA SER A 98 15.21 14.97 11.70
C SER A 98 13.75 14.63 11.37
N LEU A 99 13.49 13.67 10.46
CA LEU A 99 12.13 13.25 10.15
C LEU A 99 11.40 12.70 11.38
N SER A 100 10.11 13.03 11.47
CA SER A 100 9.24 12.60 12.55
C SER A 100 9.25 11.09 12.76
N TYR A 101 9.16 10.65 14.02
CA TYR A 101 9.05 9.24 14.40
C TYR A 101 7.87 8.52 13.73
N ILE A 102 6.83 9.26 13.32
CA ILE A 102 5.70 8.74 12.56
C ILE A 102 6.16 8.09 11.24
N ILE A 103 7.15 8.67 10.54
CA ILE A 103 7.68 8.14 9.28
C ILE A 103 8.35 6.78 9.49
N TRP A 104 9.03 6.58 10.61
CA TRP A 104 9.61 5.29 10.97
C TRP A 104 8.55 4.22 11.18
N ILE A 105 7.48 4.54 11.90
CA ILE A 105 6.34 3.63 12.10
C ILE A 105 5.71 3.23 10.76
N ILE A 106 5.47 4.21 9.88
CA ILE A 106 4.93 3.94 8.53
C ILE A 106 5.86 3.02 7.75
N THR A 107 7.18 3.25 7.82
CA THR A 107 8.20 2.43 7.15
C THR A 107 8.14 0.97 7.63
N ILE A 108 8.00 0.74 8.94
CA ILE A 108 7.89 -0.61 9.50
C ILE A 108 6.62 -1.30 8.99
N ILE A 109 5.47 -0.62 9.05
CA ILE A 109 4.19 -1.15 8.57
C ILE A 109 4.30 -1.55 7.08
N TYR A 110 4.81 -0.64 6.25
CA TYR A 110 4.97 -0.88 4.81
C TYR A 110 5.99 -2.00 4.51
N SER A 111 7.03 -2.15 5.33
CA SER A 111 8.01 -3.24 5.22
C SER A 111 7.38 -4.59 5.52
N ILE A 112 6.52 -4.68 6.54
CA ILE A 112 5.76 -5.91 6.85
C ILE A 112 4.90 -6.30 5.64
N PHE A 113 4.13 -5.37 5.07
CA PHE A 113 3.31 -5.65 3.88
C PHE A 113 4.16 -6.08 2.68
N THR A 114 5.32 -5.44 2.46
CA THR A 114 6.26 -5.82 1.39
C THR A 114 6.67 -7.29 1.52
N ILE A 115 7.10 -7.71 2.71
CA ILE A 115 7.53 -9.09 2.97
C ILE A 115 6.35 -10.06 2.78
N LEU A 116 5.18 -9.74 3.34
CA LEU A 116 4.00 -10.61 3.26
C LEU A 116 3.53 -10.82 1.82
N PHE A 117 3.41 -9.76 1.02
CA PHE A 117 3.05 -9.89 -0.39
C PHE A 117 4.14 -10.57 -1.23
N GLY A 118 5.42 -10.37 -0.88
CA GLY A 118 6.54 -11.10 -1.49
C GLY A 118 6.42 -12.61 -1.28
N ILE A 119 6.11 -13.04 -0.06
CA ILE A 119 5.87 -14.46 0.27
C ILE A 119 4.69 -15.02 -0.52
N VAL A 120 3.58 -14.28 -0.68
CA VAL A 120 2.44 -14.72 -1.52
C VAL A 120 2.90 -15.01 -2.95
N LEU A 121 3.64 -14.07 -3.54
CA LEU A 121 4.02 -14.13 -4.94
C LEU A 121 4.99 -15.29 -5.21
N LEU A 122 5.96 -15.50 -4.31
CA LEU A 122 6.96 -16.56 -4.43
C LEU A 122 6.35 -17.94 -4.21
N LYS A 123 5.52 -18.12 -3.17
CA LYS A 123 4.92 -19.43 -2.84
C LYS A 123 4.08 -20.01 -3.97
N HIS A 124 3.43 -19.16 -4.77
CA HIS A 124 2.69 -19.64 -5.94
C HIS A 124 3.62 -20.11 -7.08
N SER A 125 4.79 -19.50 -7.22
CA SER A 125 5.74 -19.86 -8.28
C SER A 125 6.33 -21.27 -8.07
N ASP A 126 6.51 -21.70 -6.81
CA ASP A 126 7.02 -23.03 -6.48
C ASP A 126 6.00 -24.14 -6.78
N ASN A 127 4.70 -23.91 -6.51
CA ASN A 127 3.65 -24.90 -6.83
C ASN A 127 3.50 -25.15 -8.33
N LYS A 128 3.87 -24.19 -9.19
CA LYS A 128 3.79 -24.37 -10.65
C LYS A 128 4.89 -25.29 -11.18
N LYS A 129 6.06 -25.33 -10.53
CA LYS A 129 7.20 -26.17 -10.95
C LYS A 129 6.97 -27.65 -10.65
N ASN A 130 6.29 -27.97 -9.55
CA ASN A 130 6.04 -29.35 -9.13
C ASN A 130 4.96 -30.09 -9.96
N HIS A 131 4.33 -29.44 -10.93
CA HIS A 131 3.33 -30.05 -11.83
C HIS A 131 3.82 -30.19 -13.27
N THR A 132 5.08 -29.83 -13.55
CA THR A 132 5.69 -29.91 -14.88
C THR A 132 6.81 -30.96 -14.99
N ASP A 133 7.05 -31.72 -13.93
CA ASP A 133 7.95 -32.87 -13.88
C ASP A 133 7.12 -34.17 -13.74
#